data_AF-A0A0N9ZPI0-F1
#
_entry.id   AF-A0A0N9ZPI0-F1
#
_cell.length_a   1.000
_cell.length_b   1.000
_cell.length_c   1.000
_cell.angle_alpha   90.00
_cell.angle_beta   90.00
_cell.angle_gamma   90.00
#
_symmetry.space_group_name_H-M   'P 1'
#
loop_
_entity.id
_entity.type
_entity.pdbx_description
1 polymer ?
#
loop_
_entity_poly.entity_id
_entity_poly.type
_entity_poly.pdbx_seq_one_letter_code
_entity_poly.pdbx_strand_id
1 'polypeptide(L)'
;MQGQGVLFGQIAAVFGIVIAGVWGATQWTAAALGYQLRLGSPWFDFFGTPVYHPWRLFEWWFFFDAYAPQVFDIGGAIAGGSGLLAVVVAIGMSIWRSRQSRLVTTYGSARWANADDIRKAGLTQSIGNSNALFGQSAG
;
A
#
# COMPACT_ATOMS: atom_id res chain seq x y z
N MET A 1 13.71 7.41 13.10
CA MET A 1 13.81 6.39 12.02
C MET A 1 12.53 5.52 11.91
N GLN A 2 11.33 6.10 12.05
CA GLN A 2 10.06 5.33 12.09
C GLN A 2 9.39 5.11 10.72
N GLY A 3 9.91 5.72 9.64
CA GLY A 3 9.30 5.67 8.30
C GLY A 3 9.50 4.34 7.55
N GLN A 4 10.54 3.56 7.85
CA GLN A 4 10.88 2.35 7.08
C GLN A 4 9.93 1.18 7.32
N GLY A 5 9.54 0.89 8.57
CA GLY A 5 8.62 -0.23 8.88
C GLY A 5 7.20 -0.04 8.31
N VAL A 6 6.81 1.22 8.14
CA VAL A 6 5.47 1.65 7.70
C VAL A 6 5.26 1.39 6.20
N LEU A 7 6.29 1.67 5.39
CA LEU A 7 6.32 1.35 3.95
C LEU A 7 6.46 -0.16 3.73
N PHE A 8 7.26 -0.83 4.55
CA PHE A 8 7.47 -2.27 4.45
C PHE A 8 6.16 -3.06 4.63
N GLY A 9 5.31 -2.66 5.58
CA GLY A 9 3.99 -3.30 5.78
C GLY A 9 3.04 -3.14 4.58
N GLN A 10 3.04 -1.98 3.92
CA GLN A 10 2.22 -1.76 2.74
C GLN A 10 2.72 -2.57 1.54
N ILE A 11 4.04 -2.61 1.34
CA ILE A 11 4.69 -3.42 0.30
C ILE A 11 4.36 -4.90 0.52
N ALA A 12 4.56 -5.41 1.74
CA ALA A 12 4.27 -6.79 2.08
C ALA A 12 2.79 -7.16 1.84
N ALA A 13 1.86 -6.26 2.18
CA ALA A 13 0.45 -6.50 1.95
C ALA A 13 0.08 -6.53 0.45
N VAL A 14 0.62 -5.60 -0.35
CA VAL A 14 0.41 -5.60 -1.82
C VAL A 14 0.97 -6.88 -2.43
N PHE A 15 2.20 -7.25 -2.11
CA PHE A 15 2.80 -8.49 -2.58
C PHE A 15 2.00 -9.72 -2.14
N GLY A 16 1.54 -9.76 -0.89
CA GLY A 16 0.70 -10.84 -0.38
C GLY A 16 -0.59 -11.02 -1.16
N ILE A 17 -1.28 -9.91 -1.49
CA ILE A 17 -2.52 -9.93 -2.28
C ILE A 17 -2.26 -10.45 -3.69
N VAL A 18 -1.20 -9.94 -4.35
CA VAL A 18 -0.84 -10.38 -5.71
C VAL A 18 -0.50 -11.87 -5.73
N ILE A 19 0.33 -12.33 -4.79
CA ILE A 19 0.70 -13.75 -4.69
C ILE A 19 -0.53 -14.61 -4.42
N ALA A 20 -1.42 -14.19 -3.51
CA ALA A 20 -2.65 -14.92 -3.21
C ALA A 20 -3.60 -14.96 -4.41
N GLY A 21 -3.69 -13.87 -5.18
CA GLY A 21 -4.50 -13.81 -6.39
C GLY A 21 -3.97 -14.69 -7.51
N VAL A 22 -2.66 -14.66 -7.76
CA VAL A 22 -1.98 -15.56 -8.70
C VAL A 22 -2.13 -17.02 -8.26
N TRP A 23 -2.05 -17.30 -6.96
CA TRP A 23 -2.27 -18.64 -6.44
C TRP A 23 -3.70 -19.13 -6.63
N GLY A 24 -4.69 -18.28 -6.32
CA GLY A 24 -6.10 -18.57 -6.55
C GLY A 24 -6.42 -18.79 -8.02
N ALA A 25 -5.86 -17.97 -8.91
CA ALA A 25 -5.96 -18.17 -10.36
C ALA A 25 -5.38 -19.53 -10.78
N THR A 26 -4.21 -19.90 -10.24
CA THR A 26 -3.60 -21.21 -10.50
C THR A 26 -4.51 -22.36 -10.06
N GLN A 27 -5.05 -22.31 -8.84
CA GLN A 27 -5.94 -23.37 -8.36
C GLN A 27 -7.22 -23.45 -9.18
N TRP A 28 -7.77 -22.30 -9.57
CA TRP A 28 -8.96 -22.23 -10.41
C TRP A 28 -8.68 -22.84 -11.80
N THR A 29 -7.55 -22.50 -12.43
CA THR A 29 -7.13 -23.09 -13.70
C THR A 29 -6.88 -24.60 -13.57
N ALA A 30 -6.28 -25.07 -12.48
CA ALA A 30 -6.10 -26.50 -12.23
C ALA A 30 -7.43 -27.24 -12.09
N ALA A 31 -8.39 -26.65 -11.38
CA ALA A 31 -9.74 -27.19 -11.23
C ALA A 31 -10.50 -27.20 -12.57
N ALA A 32 -10.38 -26.13 -13.36
CA ALA A 32 -11.01 -26.01 -14.68
C ALA A 32 -10.43 -27.02 -15.69
N LEU A 33 -9.16 -27.37 -15.56
CA LEU A 33 -8.51 -28.42 -16.36
C LEU A 33 -8.71 -29.83 -15.78
N GLY A 34 -9.40 -29.97 -14.65
CA GLY A 34 -9.76 -31.26 -14.06
C GLY A 34 -8.58 -32.02 -13.45
N TYR A 35 -7.56 -31.32 -12.95
CA TYR A 35 -6.40 -31.92 -12.26
C TYR A 35 -5.70 -33.05 -13.04
N GLN A 36 -5.62 -32.92 -14.37
CA GLN A 36 -4.92 -33.89 -15.22
C GLN A 36 -3.48 -34.12 -14.77
N LEU A 37 -3.01 -35.38 -14.81
CA LEU A 37 -1.61 -35.72 -14.52
C LEU A 37 -0.58 -34.96 -15.38
N ARG A 38 -1.00 -34.46 -16.56
CA ARG A 38 -0.20 -33.63 -17.46
C ARG A 38 0.18 -32.27 -16.88
N LEU A 39 -0.52 -31.76 -15.86
CA LEU A 39 -0.20 -30.50 -15.18
C LEU A 39 1.07 -30.61 -14.31
N GLY A 40 1.56 -31.83 -14.11
CA GLY A 40 2.77 -32.14 -13.33
C GLY A 40 2.45 -32.59 -11.91
N SER A 41 3.51 -32.81 -11.11
CA SER A 41 3.34 -33.19 -9.71
C SER A 41 2.74 -32.03 -8.90
N PRO A 42 1.67 -32.26 -8.12
CA PRO A 42 1.22 -31.30 -7.13
C PRO A 42 2.31 -31.07 -6.09
N TRP A 43 2.26 -29.88 -5.47
CA TRP A 43 3.17 -29.55 -4.38
C TRP A 43 2.79 -30.30 -3.11
N PHE A 44 1.49 -30.33 -2.81
CA PHE A 44 0.90 -31.12 -1.74
C PHE A 44 -0.58 -31.39 -2.04
N ASP A 45 -1.11 -32.45 -1.47
CA ASP A 45 -2.55 -32.74 -1.53
C ASP A 45 -3.25 -32.18 -0.28
N PHE A 46 -4.31 -31.41 -0.50
CA PHE A 46 -5.13 -30.85 0.57
C PHE A 46 -6.55 -31.39 0.44
N PHE A 47 -6.97 -32.23 1.40
CA PHE A 47 -8.30 -32.88 1.39
C PHE A 47 -8.64 -33.57 0.06
N GLY A 48 -7.65 -34.22 -0.58
CA GLY A 48 -7.83 -34.89 -1.87
C GLY A 48 -7.85 -33.96 -3.08
N THR A 49 -7.58 -32.67 -2.89
CA THR A 49 -7.41 -31.69 -3.96
C THR A 49 -5.91 -31.39 -4.14
N PRO A 50 -5.33 -31.63 -5.33
CA PRO A 50 -3.92 -31.37 -5.57
C PRO A 50 -3.64 -29.87 -5.64
N VAL A 51 -2.80 -29.38 -4.73
CA VAL A 51 -2.44 -27.96 -4.63
C VAL A 51 -1.13 -27.71 -5.38
N TYR A 52 -1.19 -26.80 -6.34
CA TYR A 52 -0.04 -26.38 -7.14
C TYR A 52 0.59 -25.08 -6.64
N HIS A 53 1.83 -24.84 -7.05
CA HIS A 53 2.53 -23.59 -6.79
C HIS A 53 1.93 -22.42 -7.59
N PRO A 54 1.91 -21.19 -7.04
CA PRO A 54 1.32 -20.03 -7.71
C PRO A 54 1.95 -19.70 -9.08
N TRP A 55 3.23 -20.00 -9.32
CA TRP A 55 3.87 -19.72 -10.61
C TRP A 55 3.54 -20.73 -11.71
N ARG A 56 2.91 -21.87 -11.39
CA ARG A 56 2.56 -22.90 -12.39
C ARG A 56 1.58 -22.38 -13.45
N LEU A 57 0.75 -21.39 -13.11
CA LEU A 57 -0.14 -20.74 -14.07
C LEU A 57 0.62 -20.26 -15.31
N PHE A 58 1.80 -19.66 -15.16
CA PHE A 58 2.59 -19.14 -16.29
C PHE A 58 3.14 -20.26 -17.18
N GLU A 59 3.60 -21.35 -16.58
CA GLU A 59 4.07 -22.52 -17.34
C GLU A 59 2.91 -23.14 -18.12
N TRP A 60 1.76 -23.33 -17.48
CA TRP A 60 0.59 -23.90 -18.12
C TRP A 60 0.03 -22.98 -19.20
N TRP A 61 0.10 -21.68 -18.99
CA TRP A 61 -0.29 -20.72 -20.01
C TRP A 61 0.57 -20.92 -21.26
N PHE A 62 1.90 -20.97 -21.12
CA PHE A 62 2.78 -21.20 -22.28
C PHE A 62 2.53 -22.53 -23.01
N PHE A 63 2.22 -23.62 -22.29
CA PHE A 63 2.03 -24.94 -22.89
C PHE A 63 0.61 -25.24 -23.39
N PHE A 64 -0.41 -24.74 -22.69
CA PHE A 64 -1.80 -25.14 -22.86
C PHE A 64 -2.73 -24.04 -23.38
N ASP A 65 -2.26 -22.78 -23.51
CA ASP A 65 -3.06 -21.66 -24.04
C ASP A 65 -3.75 -22.03 -25.36
N ALA A 66 -3.01 -22.67 -26.27
CA ALA A 66 -3.51 -23.08 -27.58
C ALA A 66 -4.66 -24.09 -27.52
N TYR A 67 -4.80 -24.83 -26.42
CA TYR A 67 -5.80 -25.89 -26.26
C TYR A 67 -7.03 -25.44 -25.48
N ALA A 68 -6.89 -24.51 -24.53
CA ALA A 68 -7.97 -24.06 -23.66
C ALA A 68 -7.90 -22.55 -23.37
N PRO A 69 -7.94 -21.68 -24.40
CA PRO A 69 -7.70 -20.25 -24.25
C PRO A 69 -8.69 -19.59 -23.27
N GLN A 70 -9.96 -20.02 -23.29
CA GLN A 70 -11.00 -19.47 -22.44
C GLN A 70 -10.77 -19.70 -20.93
N VAL A 71 -10.08 -20.78 -20.57
CA VAL A 71 -9.69 -21.04 -19.18
C VAL A 71 -8.56 -20.09 -18.77
N PHE A 72 -7.59 -19.86 -19.65
CA PHE A 72 -6.50 -18.94 -19.38
C PHE A 72 -6.93 -17.48 -19.39
N ASP A 73 -7.94 -17.10 -20.18
CA ASP A 73 -8.55 -15.77 -20.14
C ASP A 73 -9.16 -15.48 -18.76
N ILE A 74 -9.91 -16.45 -18.20
CA ILE A 74 -10.54 -16.29 -16.89
C ILE A 74 -9.48 -16.34 -15.77
N GLY A 75 -8.56 -17.30 -15.81
CA GLY A 75 -7.46 -17.39 -14.84
C GLY A 75 -6.58 -16.14 -14.87
N GLY A 76 -6.26 -15.64 -16.06
CA GLY A 76 -5.54 -14.40 -16.30
C GLY A 76 -6.31 -13.17 -15.79
N ALA A 77 -7.63 -13.12 -15.99
CA ALA A 77 -8.48 -12.06 -15.44
C ALA A 77 -8.49 -12.05 -13.89
N ILE A 78 -8.49 -13.23 -13.24
CA ILE A 78 -8.38 -13.33 -11.78
C ILE A 78 -7.00 -12.84 -11.31
N ALA A 79 -5.93 -13.31 -11.96
CA ALA A 79 -4.56 -12.89 -11.65
C ALA A 79 -4.37 -11.38 -11.85
N GLY A 80 -4.81 -10.84 -12.99
CA GLY A 80 -4.76 -9.40 -13.29
C GLY A 80 -5.65 -8.57 -12.36
N GLY A 81 -6.85 -9.06 -12.06
CA GLY A 81 -7.79 -8.43 -11.13
C GLY A 81 -7.24 -8.33 -9.70
N SER A 82 -6.41 -9.28 -9.27
CA SER A 82 -5.75 -9.21 -7.97
C SER A 82 -4.78 -8.05 -7.84
N GLY A 83 -4.13 -7.64 -8.93
CA GLY A 83 -3.26 -6.45 -8.96
C GLY A 83 -4.06 -5.16 -8.77
N LEU A 84 -5.19 -5.03 -9.47
CA LEU A 84 -6.13 -3.91 -9.27
C LEU A 84 -6.64 -3.86 -7.84
N LEU A 85 -7.00 -5.01 -7.27
CA LEU A 85 -7.44 -5.11 -5.88
C LEU A 85 -6.32 -4.72 -4.92
N ALA A 86 -5.08 -5.12 -5.18
CA ALA A 86 -3.93 -4.73 -4.37
C ALA A 86 -3.70 -3.21 -4.37
N VAL A 87 -3.90 -2.53 -5.51
CA VAL A 87 -3.84 -1.06 -5.59
C VAL A 87 -4.93 -0.41 -4.74
N VAL A 88 -6.17 -0.87 -4.85
CA VAL A 88 -7.29 -0.35 -4.04
C VAL A 88 -7.00 -0.52 -2.55
N VAL A 89 -6.50 -1.69 -2.15
CA VAL A 89 -6.14 -1.99 -0.76
C VAL A 89 -4.97 -1.13 -0.29
N ALA A 90 -3.96 -0.88 -1.13
CA ALA A 90 -2.85 0.02 -0.82
C ALA A 90 -3.32 1.46 -0.58
N ILE A 91 -4.22 1.97 -1.42
CA ILE A 91 -4.83 3.29 -1.25
C ILE A 91 -5.64 3.34 0.04
N GLY A 92 -6.47 2.33 0.30
CA GLY A 92 -7.26 2.22 1.52
C GLY A 92 -6.41 2.25 2.78
N MET A 93 -5.31 1.49 2.80
CA MET A 93 -4.33 1.52 3.90
C MET A 93 -3.66 2.88 4.06
N SER A 94 -3.34 3.57 2.96
CA SER A 94 -2.77 4.92 2.99
C SER A 94 -3.74 5.93 3.63
N ILE A 95 -5.03 5.87 3.25
CA ILE A 95 -6.07 6.76 3.78
C ILE A 95 -6.36 6.44 5.25
N TRP A 96 -6.55 5.17 5.61
CA TRP A 96 -6.77 4.75 6.99
C TRP A 96 -5.63 5.21 7.90
N ARG A 97 -4.40 5.06 7.42
CA ARG A 97 -3.21 5.51 8.15
C ARG A 97 -3.18 7.02 8.34
N SER A 98 -3.55 7.82 7.33
CA SER A 98 -3.69 9.28 7.46
C SER A 98 -4.74 9.68 8.51
N ARG A 99 -5.77 8.85 8.71
CA ARG A 99 -6.74 9.03 9.80
C ARG A 99 -6.17 8.63 11.15
N GLN A 100 -5.44 7.51 11.22
CA GLN A 100 -4.82 7.02 12.46
C GLN A 100 -3.73 7.97 12.98
N SER A 101 -2.95 8.60 12.08
CA SER A 101 -1.96 9.61 12.48
C SER A 101 -2.61 10.88 13.04
N ARG A 102 -3.84 11.19 12.63
CA ARG A 102 -4.64 12.29 13.19
C ARG A 102 -5.24 11.99 14.57
N LEU A 103 -5.48 10.71 14.87
CA LEU A 103 -6.05 10.25 16.14
C LEU A 103 -5.01 10.13 17.27
N VAL A 104 -3.70 10.09 16.96
CA VAL A 104 -2.62 9.92 17.95
C VAL A 104 -1.88 11.22 18.26
N THR A 105 -2.20 12.34 17.62
CA THR A 105 -1.56 13.64 17.93
C THR A 105 -2.34 14.40 19.00
N THR A 106 -2.33 13.89 20.23
CA THR A 106 -2.60 14.69 21.44
C THR A 106 -1.37 15.44 21.93
N TYR A 107 -0.17 15.25 21.37
CA TYR A 107 0.93 16.21 21.56
C TYR A 107 1.64 16.50 20.25
N GLY A 108 1.79 17.80 19.95
CA GLY A 108 2.02 18.32 18.62
C GLY A 108 3.47 18.42 18.15
N SER A 109 3.61 18.78 16.88
CA SER A 109 4.66 19.66 16.32
C SER A 109 4.65 19.58 14.78
N ALA A 110 3.60 20.05 14.11
CA ALA A 110 3.65 20.48 12.70
C ALA A 110 2.34 21.18 12.29
N ARG A 111 1.91 22.17 13.08
CA ARG A 111 0.98 23.19 12.61
C ARG A 111 1.84 24.22 11.87
N TRP A 112 1.65 24.37 10.56
CA TRP A 112 2.16 25.53 9.84
C TRP A 112 1.62 26.79 10.53
N ALA A 113 2.50 27.75 10.82
CA ALA A 113 2.23 28.90 11.66
C ALA A 113 0.94 29.61 11.25
N ASN A 114 -0.03 29.63 12.16
CA ASN A 114 -1.27 30.38 11.96
C ASN A 114 -0.95 31.87 12.15
N ALA A 115 -1.70 32.76 11.49
CA ALA A 115 -1.42 34.21 11.48
C ALA A 115 -1.37 34.84 12.90
N ASP A 116 -2.00 34.20 13.89
CA ASP A 116 -1.95 34.59 15.30
C ASP A 116 -0.59 34.35 15.99
N ASP A 117 0.17 33.33 15.56
CA ASP A 117 1.50 33.04 16.11
C ASP A 117 2.53 34.07 15.61
N ILE A 118 2.38 34.57 14.37
CA ILE A 118 3.21 35.66 13.80
C ILE A 118 2.95 36.98 14.55
N ARG A 119 1.72 37.21 15.00
CA ARG A 119 1.33 38.39 15.79
C ARG A 119 1.92 38.36 17.21
N LYS A 120 1.98 37.18 17.83
CA LYS A 120 2.60 36.98 19.16
C LYS A 120 4.13 36.99 19.13
N ALA A 121 4.75 36.62 18.02
CA ALA A 121 6.21 36.69 17.83
C ALA A 121 6.74 38.13 17.66
N GLY A 122 5.89 39.16 17.72
CA GLY A 122 6.31 40.56 17.75
C GLY A 122 6.90 41.08 16.43
N LEU A 123 6.84 40.31 15.34
CA LEU A 123 7.45 40.67 14.04
C LEU A 123 6.67 41.74 13.26
N THR A 124 5.69 42.40 13.87
CA THR A 124 4.95 43.53 13.27
C THR A 124 5.06 44.82 14.06
N GLN A 125 5.85 44.87 15.14
CA GLN A 125 6.14 46.15 15.77
C GLN A 125 7.23 46.86 14.97
N SER A 126 6.75 47.70 14.04
CA SER A 126 7.50 48.80 13.46
C SER A 126 8.37 49.44 14.54
N ILE A 127 9.68 49.22 14.48
CA ILE A 127 10.66 50.05 15.19
C ILE A 127 10.73 51.36 14.40
N GLY A 128 9.68 52.15 14.55
CA GLY A 128 9.76 53.58 14.49
C GLY A 128 10.21 54.10 15.86
N ASN A 129 11.11 55.07 15.82
CA ASN A 129 11.32 56.08 16.86
C ASN A 129 12.42 55.78 17.90
N SER A 130 13.64 55.58 17.43
CA SER A 130 14.84 55.92 18.21
C SER A 130 14.94 57.44 18.37
N ASN A 131 14.24 58.05 19.34
CA ASN A 131 14.42 59.48 19.67
C ASN A 131 13.84 59.97 21.02
N ALA A 132 13.80 59.16 22.09
CA ALA A 132 13.10 59.59 23.32
C ALA A 132 13.78 59.36 24.68
N LEU A 133 15.02 58.85 24.80
CA LEU A 133 15.55 58.46 26.13
C LEU A 133 17.01 58.84 26.44
N PHE A 134 17.50 59.99 25.98
CA PHE A 134 18.76 60.56 26.50
C PHE A 134 18.63 62.01 26.96
N GLY A 135 17.44 62.40 27.44
CA GLY A 135 17.19 63.75 27.94
C GLY A 135 16.34 63.77 29.19
N GLN A 136 16.87 63.28 30.32
CA GLN A 136 16.61 63.79 31.68
C GLN A 136 17.25 62.89 32.74
N SER A 137 18.35 63.35 33.33
CA SER A 137 18.73 63.11 34.74
C SER A 137 20.00 63.90 35.01
N ALA A 138 19.85 65.21 35.21
CA ALA A 138 20.83 66.03 35.91
C ALA A 138 20.58 65.90 37.41
N GLY A 139 21.66 65.77 38.18
CA GLY A 139 21.72 65.83 39.63
C GLY A 139 23.18 65.96 40.03
#